data_AF-A0A7S1R6U5-F1
#
_entry.id   AF-A0A7S1R6U5-F1
#
_cell.length_a   1.000
_cell.length_b   1.000
_cell.length_c   1.000
_cell.angle_alpha   90.00
_cell.angle_beta   90.00
_cell.angle_gamma   90.00
#
_symmetry.space_group_name_H-M   'P 1'
#
loop_
_entity.id
_entity.type
_entity.pdbx_description
1 polymer ?
#
loop_
_entity_poly.entity_id
_entity_poly.type
_entity_poly.pdbx_seq_one_letter_code
_entity_poly.pdbx_strand_id
1 'polypeptide(L)'
;SGASVGGANLQTLLGFGGLALAVLYLCGPWTPLPGWLSTCVLVVAILPMCALLLQLVLVKAAHFALEKFDRDYLGVDVEVGYLSFNAFKGRFQVQDVKMHNPKGYKGPYLLTADNFVLDLDMRRTILSLGREVEISEVTGQGITATLEFNGLVYGKSNVSTVVDSLKASGKSKADIQPVYSYWHGGNGEHTFHLEPAWDGEEQLGAQFFAHKTQVEGSQAVHDFWSSWYREHTFHMGDAEGNVEWKGGIQFYAFKEQVKKTEPVYQFWHVGNKEHTLHFLPAWDREEVGPLRFYAYRNDPTGSSKATQLKAALKPVYAFWHSGQAQHQYHFMPAWGGETKGSVQFYAFSKKVDGTEPVLDFYNSAKNKKTFHTGEPREGEEKFSKLFYVYTEKKPGTEPVYEFWHEGNQEFNLHCGDPWPGEEKREVMFYAHKEDPAKTRKIFLRKVALQKIKAKSATKLLGAAAKLDDVEYADFSTEFEAVTPETIVENMLNIIFSKVSVGLW
;
A
#
# COMPACT_ATOMS: atom_id res chain seq x y z
N SER A 1 1.60 -12.13 31.89
CA SER A 1 0.20 -12.58 31.83
C SER A 1 0.19 -14.04 31.39
N GLY A 2 -0.31 -14.95 32.23
CA GLY A 2 -0.46 -16.35 31.87
C GLY A 2 -1.70 -16.53 30.99
N ALA A 3 -1.55 -16.40 29.68
CA ALA A 3 -2.63 -16.71 28.75
C ALA A 3 -2.84 -18.23 28.74
N SER A 4 -3.93 -18.69 29.34
CA SER A 4 -4.39 -20.08 29.18
C SER A 4 -4.89 -20.25 27.76
N VAL A 5 -4.00 -20.67 26.86
CA VAL A 5 -4.41 -21.20 25.57
C VAL A 5 -5.29 -22.40 25.87
N GLY A 6 -6.59 -22.27 25.62
CA GLY A 6 -7.62 -23.17 26.13
C GLY A 6 -7.27 -24.66 25.98
N GLY A 7 -7.19 -25.36 27.11
CA GLY A 7 -6.88 -26.80 27.17
C GLY A 7 -7.84 -27.69 26.36
N ALA A 8 -8.99 -27.16 25.95
CA ALA A 8 -9.95 -27.82 25.07
C ALA A 8 -9.35 -28.19 23.70
N ASN A 9 -8.44 -27.39 23.14
CA ASN A 9 -7.85 -27.69 21.83
C ASN A 9 -6.86 -28.86 21.89
N LEU A 10 -6.13 -29.01 22.99
CA LEU A 10 -5.14 -30.08 23.14
C LEU A 10 -5.81 -31.45 23.35
N GLN A 11 -6.88 -31.51 24.16
CA GLN A 11 -7.66 -32.74 24.33
C GLN A 11 -8.37 -33.16 23.03
N THR A 12 -8.85 -32.20 22.25
CA THR A 12 -9.45 -32.47 20.93
C THR A 12 -8.41 -33.00 19.95
N LEU A 13 -7.18 -32.44 19.95
CA LEU A 13 -6.04 -32.92 19.17
C LEU A 13 -5.65 -34.36 19.53
N LEU A 14 -5.59 -34.68 20.83
CA LEU A 14 -5.29 -36.03 21.31
C LEU A 14 -6.40 -37.03 20.95
N GLY A 15 -7.67 -36.59 20.97
CA GLY A 15 -8.81 -37.40 20.55
C GLY A 15 -8.78 -37.77 19.06
N PHE A 16 -8.55 -36.79 18.16
CA PHE A 16 -8.48 -37.05 16.72
C PHE A 16 -7.21 -37.82 16.33
N GLY A 17 -6.07 -37.51 16.93
CA GLY A 17 -4.82 -38.26 16.72
C GLY A 17 -4.95 -39.72 17.16
N GLY A 18 -5.58 -39.96 18.32
CA GLY A 18 -5.87 -41.30 18.82
C GLY A 18 -6.81 -42.08 17.91
N LEU A 19 -7.85 -41.44 17.35
CA LEU A 19 -8.80 -42.10 16.45
C LEU A 19 -8.16 -42.45 15.09
N ALA A 20 -7.34 -41.56 14.52
CA ALA A 20 -6.63 -41.83 13.28
C ALA A 20 -5.58 -42.94 13.44
N LEU A 21 -4.83 -42.94 14.55
CA LEU A 21 -3.91 -44.01 14.90
C LEU A 21 -4.65 -45.33 15.16
N ALA A 22 -5.80 -45.30 15.83
CA ALA A 22 -6.63 -46.49 16.05
C ALA A 22 -7.16 -47.08 14.74
N VAL A 23 -7.59 -46.24 13.79
CA VAL A 23 -8.02 -46.68 12.44
C VAL A 23 -6.84 -47.28 11.68
N LEU A 24 -5.66 -46.65 11.69
CA LEU A 24 -4.45 -47.20 11.06
C LEU A 24 -4.00 -48.52 11.71
N TYR A 25 -4.15 -48.64 13.03
CA TYR A 25 -3.78 -49.84 13.79
C TYR A 25 -4.77 -51.00 13.55
N LEU A 26 -6.07 -50.72 13.45
CA LEU A 26 -7.11 -51.71 13.15
C LEU A 26 -7.05 -52.21 11.70
N CYS A 27 -6.50 -51.43 10.77
CA CYS A 27 -6.39 -51.84 9.37
C CYS A 27 -5.27 -52.85 9.07
N GLY A 28 -4.30 -53.04 9.97
CA GLY A 28 -3.27 -54.09 9.89
C GLY A 28 -2.37 -54.07 8.63
N PRO A 29 -1.17 -54.67 8.68
CA PRO A 29 -0.28 -54.71 7.50
C PRO A 29 -0.75 -55.64 6.35
N TRP A 30 -1.89 -56.34 6.48
CA TRP A 30 -2.15 -57.56 5.71
C TRP A 30 -3.30 -57.48 4.70
N THR A 31 -4.06 -56.37 4.65
CA THR A 31 -5.07 -56.17 3.60
C THR A 31 -4.85 -54.83 2.91
N PRO A 32 -4.50 -54.78 1.61
CA PRO A 32 -4.42 -53.52 0.89
C PRO A 32 -5.84 -52.93 0.84
N LEU A 33 -6.08 -51.87 1.61
CA LEU A 33 -7.27 -51.07 1.41
C LEU A 33 -7.29 -50.60 -0.05
N PRO A 34 -8.45 -50.62 -0.72
CA PRO A 34 -8.60 -49.97 -2.01
C PRO A 34 -8.02 -48.56 -1.94
N GLY A 35 -7.22 -48.15 -2.93
CA GLY A 35 -6.45 -46.89 -2.87
C GLY A 35 -7.30 -45.66 -2.51
N TRP A 36 -8.58 -45.64 -2.90
CA TRP A 36 -9.52 -44.58 -2.57
C TRP A 36 -9.83 -44.46 -1.07
N LEU A 37 -9.89 -45.57 -0.32
CA LEU A 37 -10.13 -45.58 1.13
C LEU A 37 -8.96 -44.95 1.87
N SER A 38 -7.72 -45.30 1.49
CA SER A 38 -6.51 -44.71 2.06
C SER A 38 -6.45 -43.19 1.81
N THR A 39 -6.83 -42.74 0.61
CA THR A 39 -6.94 -41.31 0.30
C THR A 39 -8.02 -40.63 1.15
N CYS A 40 -9.19 -41.23 1.32
CA CYS A 40 -10.25 -40.69 2.17
C CYS A 40 -9.80 -40.55 3.63
N VAL A 41 -9.14 -41.57 4.19
CA VAL A 41 -8.63 -41.53 5.57
C VAL A 41 -7.57 -40.44 5.73
N LEU A 42 -6.64 -40.32 4.77
CA LEU A 42 -5.64 -39.24 4.75
C LEU A 42 -6.30 -37.86 4.69
N VAL A 43 -7.27 -37.65 3.82
CA VAL A 43 -7.99 -36.37 3.69
C VAL A 43 -8.76 -36.04 4.97
N VAL A 44 -9.45 -37.01 5.56
CA VAL A 44 -10.24 -36.84 6.79
C VAL A 44 -9.35 -36.63 8.01
N ALA A 45 -8.13 -37.18 8.06
CA ALA A 45 -7.20 -36.96 9.16
C ALA A 45 -6.36 -35.68 9.00
N ILE A 46 -5.85 -35.43 7.79
CA ILE A 46 -4.97 -34.29 7.51
C ILE A 46 -5.76 -32.98 7.47
N LEU A 47 -6.94 -32.92 6.82
CA LEU A 47 -7.65 -31.64 6.70
C LEU A 47 -8.01 -31.00 8.05
N PRO A 48 -8.55 -31.73 9.04
CA PRO A 48 -8.81 -31.16 10.36
C PRO A 48 -7.52 -30.78 11.08
N MET A 49 -6.46 -31.58 10.96
CA MET A 49 -5.17 -31.26 11.55
C MET A 49 -4.59 -29.96 10.95
N CYS A 50 -4.63 -29.82 9.62
CA CYS A 50 -4.25 -28.59 8.93
C CYS A 50 -5.13 -27.41 9.33
N ALA A 51 -6.44 -27.59 9.47
CA ALA A 51 -7.35 -26.54 9.90
C ALA A 51 -7.06 -26.08 11.34
N LEU A 52 -6.75 -27.01 12.26
CA LEU A 52 -6.37 -26.70 13.64
C LEU A 52 -5.03 -25.98 13.69
N LEU A 53 -4.02 -26.45 12.95
CA LEU A 53 -2.73 -25.77 12.85
C LEU A 53 -2.89 -24.37 12.25
N LEU A 54 -3.69 -24.23 11.19
CA LEU A 54 -4.01 -22.94 10.58
C LEU A 54 -4.70 -22.01 11.58
N GLN A 55 -5.65 -22.51 12.37
CA GLN A 55 -6.31 -21.74 13.42
C GLN A 55 -5.31 -21.24 14.47
N LEU A 56 -4.38 -22.09 14.92
CA LEU A 56 -3.35 -21.69 15.89
C LEU A 56 -2.41 -20.62 15.31
N VAL A 57 -2.01 -20.76 14.04
CA VAL A 57 -1.19 -19.77 13.34
C VAL A 57 -1.95 -18.46 13.18
N LEU A 58 -3.23 -18.50 12.82
CA LEU A 58 -4.06 -17.31 12.63
C LEU A 58 -4.34 -16.57 13.93
N VAL A 59 -4.57 -17.28 15.05
CA VAL A 59 -4.73 -16.64 16.37
C VAL A 59 -3.44 -15.91 16.77
N LYS A 60 -2.28 -16.56 16.59
CA LYS A 60 -0.98 -15.92 16.88
C LYS A 60 -0.71 -14.72 15.97
N ALA A 61 -1.01 -14.87 14.67
CA ALA A 61 -0.86 -13.79 13.69
C ALA A 61 -1.80 -12.62 14.00
N ALA A 62 -3.02 -12.89 14.45
CA ALA A 62 -3.98 -11.87 14.84
C ALA A 62 -3.55 -11.14 16.12
N HIS A 63 -3.04 -11.86 17.13
CA HIS A 63 -2.42 -11.22 18.31
C HIS A 63 -1.28 -10.30 17.91
N PHE A 64 -0.33 -10.81 17.11
CA PHE A 64 0.81 -10.02 16.64
C PHE A 64 0.37 -8.82 15.80
N ALA A 65 -0.65 -8.99 14.95
CA ALA A 65 -1.19 -7.90 14.15
C ALA A 65 -1.86 -6.83 15.02
N LEU A 66 -2.60 -7.22 16.06
CA LEU A 66 -3.23 -6.29 17.01
C LEU A 66 -2.18 -5.52 17.82
N GLU A 67 -1.14 -6.20 18.32
CA GLU A 67 -0.01 -5.62 19.06
C GLU A 67 0.95 -4.78 18.21
N LYS A 68 0.89 -4.92 16.87
CA LYS A 68 1.64 -4.06 15.96
C LYS A 68 0.80 -2.87 15.50
N PHE A 69 -0.49 -3.13 15.26
CA PHE A 69 -1.42 -2.12 14.80
C PHE A 69 -1.62 -1.00 15.83
N ASP A 70 -1.61 -1.33 17.12
CA ASP A 70 -1.85 -0.38 18.20
C ASP A 70 -0.85 0.79 18.24
N ARG A 71 0.45 0.52 18.35
CA ARG A 71 1.50 1.55 18.43
C ARG A 71 1.72 2.23 17.10
N ASP A 72 1.79 1.42 16.03
CA ASP A 72 2.14 1.96 14.71
C ASP A 72 1.01 2.82 14.15
N TYR A 73 -0.26 2.46 14.39
CA TYR A 73 -1.44 3.18 13.84
C TYR A 73 -2.17 4.05 14.84
N LEU A 74 -2.49 3.54 16.03
CA LEU A 74 -3.29 4.31 16.99
C LEU A 74 -2.42 5.26 17.81
N GLY A 75 -1.11 5.02 17.88
CA GLY A 75 -0.19 5.76 18.75
C GLY A 75 -0.44 5.51 20.24
N VAL A 76 -1.20 4.44 20.56
CA VAL A 76 -1.57 4.02 21.91
C VAL A 76 -1.51 2.51 22.00
N ASP A 77 -1.17 1.98 23.17
CA ASP A 77 -1.16 0.55 23.42
C ASP A 77 -2.60 0.00 23.47
N VAL A 78 -2.83 -1.20 22.92
CA VAL A 78 -4.09 -1.93 23.02
C VAL A 78 -3.86 -3.26 23.73
N GLU A 79 -4.51 -3.45 24.86
CA GLU A 79 -4.56 -4.73 25.55
C GLU A 79 -5.75 -5.54 25.08
N VAL A 80 -5.50 -6.82 24.80
CA VAL A 80 -6.52 -7.80 24.42
C VAL A 80 -6.51 -8.92 25.45
N GLY A 81 -7.64 -9.14 26.13
CA GLY A 81 -7.75 -10.17 27.16
C GLY A 81 -7.80 -11.58 26.58
N TYR A 82 -8.87 -11.89 25.85
CA TYR A 82 -9.06 -13.20 25.23
C TYR A 82 -9.35 -13.07 23.74
N LEU A 83 -8.60 -13.80 22.92
CA LEU A 83 -8.81 -13.88 21.48
C LEU A 83 -9.15 -15.32 21.10
N SER A 84 -10.23 -15.48 20.34
CA SER A 84 -10.60 -16.74 19.73
C SER A 84 -10.92 -16.55 18.25
N PHE A 85 -10.60 -17.57 17.47
CA PHE A 85 -10.90 -17.59 16.05
C PHE A 85 -11.48 -18.95 15.69
N ASN A 86 -12.60 -18.98 14.98
CA ASN A 86 -13.17 -20.18 14.40
C ASN A 86 -12.96 -20.15 12.88
N ALA A 87 -11.97 -20.89 12.39
CA ALA A 87 -11.58 -20.90 10.98
C ALA A 87 -12.69 -21.36 10.03
N PHE A 88 -13.54 -22.28 10.48
CA PHE A 88 -14.63 -22.81 9.66
C PHE A 88 -15.77 -21.82 9.49
N LYS A 89 -16.05 -21.04 10.54
CA LYS A 89 -17.09 -20.01 10.52
C LYS A 89 -16.57 -18.64 10.09
N GLY A 90 -15.26 -18.44 10.00
CA GLY A 90 -14.67 -17.12 9.78
C GLY A 90 -14.84 -16.16 10.95
N ARG A 91 -15.19 -16.65 12.13
CA ARG A 91 -15.58 -15.81 13.25
C ARG A 91 -14.40 -15.54 14.18
N PHE A 92 -13.97 -14.30 14.23
CA PHE A 92 -13.06 -13.76 15.24
C PHE A 92 -13.87 -13.21 16.40
N GLN A 93 -13.48 -13.54 17.62
CA GLN A 93 -14.07 -12.99 18.83
C GLN A 93 -12.96 -12.55 19.77
N VAL A 94 -13.04 -11.29 20.18
CA VAL A 94 -12.11 -10.62 21.08
C VAL A 94 -12.89 -10.20 22.32
N GLN A 95 -12.39 -10.54 23.50
CA GLN A 95 -12.99 -10.15 24.77
C GLN A 95 -12.01 -9.29 25.57
N ASP A 96 -12.58 -8.39 26.37
CA ASP A 96 -11.85 -7.49 27.26
C ASP A 96 -10.80 -6.64 26.51
N VAL A 97 -11.23 -5.98 25.44
CA VAL A 97 -10.37 -5.05 24.69
C VAL A 97 -10.23 -3.76 25.49
N LYS A 98 -9.00 -3.30 25.70
CA LYS A 98 -8.71 -2.04 26.40
C LYS A 98 -7.70 -1.24 25.61
N MET A 99 -8.10 -0.09 25.11
CA MET A 99 -7.25 0.88 24.46
C MET A 99 -6.75 1.88 25.50
N HIS A 100 -5.44 2.00 25.66
CA HIS A 100 -4.83 2.93 26.59
C HIS A 100 -5.04 4.38 26.16
N ASN A 101 -5.02 5.28 27.13
CA ASN A 101 -4.97 6.69 26.82
C ASN A 101 -3.60 7.08 26.24
N PRO A 102 -3.55 8.05 25.30
CA PRO A 102 -2.28 8.62 24.87
C PRO A 102 -1.59 9.32 26.04
N LYS A 103 -0.27 9.54 25.91
CA LYS A 103 0.51 10.25 26.93
C LYS A 103 -0.08 11.67 27.15
N GLY A 104 -0.21 12.07 28.41
CA GLY A 104 -0.72 13.39 28.81
C GLY A 104 -2.16 13.42 29.34
N TYR A 105 -2.84 12.29 29.39
CA TYR A 105 -4.17 12.12 29.97
C TYR A 105 -4.11 11.30 31.28
N LYS A 106 -5.09 11.44 32.16
CA LYS A 106 -5.04 10.90 33.54
C LYS A 106 -5.63 9.51 33.66
N GLY A 107 -6.70 9.22 32.93
CA GLY A 107 -7.33 7.90 32.97
C GLY A 107 -6.44 6.84 32.31
N PRO A 108 -6.58 5.57 32.71
CA PRO A 108 -5.78 4.49 32.14
C PRO A 108 -6.21 4.15 30.70
N TYR A 109 -7.51 4.21 30.41
CA TYR A 109 -8.05 3.70 29.15
C TYR A 109 -8.94 4.73 28.45
N LEU A 110 -8.67 4.94 27.16
CA LEU A 110 -9.50 5.71 26.23
C LEU A 110 -10.78 4.95 25.89
N LEU A 111 -10.68 3.65 25.63
CA LEU A 111 -11.82 2.83 25.20
C LEU A 111 -11.70 1.43 25.80
N THR A 112 -12.80 0.88 26.27
CA THR A 112 -12.90 -0.54 26.63
C THR A 112 -14.07 -1.18 25.93
N ALA A 113 -13.98 -2.46 25.57
CA ALA A 113 -15.09 -3.23 25.03
C ALA A 113 -15.09 -4.64 25.63
N ASP A 114 -16.26 -5.08 26.10
CA ASP A 114 -16.42 -6.39 26.74
C ASP A 114 -16.27 -7.51 25.71
N ASN A 115 -16.89 -7.34 24.54
CA ASN A 115 -16.90 -8.34 23.49
C ASN A 115 -16.97 -7.69 22.11
N PHE A 116 -16.06 -8.07 21.24
CA PHE A 116 -16.01 -7.68 19.84
C PHE A 116 -16.01 -8.94 18.99
N VAL A 117 -16.89 -9.01 17.99
CA VAL A 117 -17.00 -10.13 17.07
C VAL A 117 -16.88 -9.62 15.66
N LEU A 118 -16.04 -10.27 14.87
CA LEU A 118 -15.89 -10.03 13.45
C LEU A 118 -16.17 -11.36 12.73
N ASP A 119 -17.16 -11.36 11.85
CA ASP A 119 -17.62 -12.53 11.10
C ASP A 119 -17.21 -12.38 9.63
N LEU A 120 -16.37 -13.30 9.14
CA LEU A 120 -15.89 -13.33 7.76
C LEU A 120 -16.69 -14.32 6.92
N ASP A 121 -17.10 -13.91 5.72
CA ASP A 121 -17.54 -14.86 4.70
C ASP A 121 -16.32 -15.61 4.15
N MET A 122 -15.99 -16.72 4.82
CA MET A 122 -14.90 -17.61 4.42
C MET A 122 -15.15 -18.24 3.05
N ARG A 123 -16.41 -18.47 2.67
CA ARG A 123 -16.74 -19.08 1.38
C ARG A 123 -16.33 -18.12 0.27
N ARG A 124 -16.73 -16.85 0.34
CA ARG A 124 -16.33 -15.85 -0.65
C ARG A 124 -14.83 -15.59 -0.64
N THR A 125 -14.22 -15.54 0.55
CA THR A 125 -12.77 -15.34 0.69
C THR A 125 -11.96 -16.47 0.05
N ILE A 126 -12.37 -17.73 0.24
CA ILE A 126 -11.70 -18.90 -0.35
C ILE A 126 -11.95 -18.96 -1.86
N LEU A 127 -13.19 -18.76 -2.31
CA LEU A 127 -13.55 -18.81 -3.73
C LEU A 127 -12.89 -17.68 -4.55
N SER A 128 -12.64 -16.52 -3.94
CA SER A 128 -11.91 -15.42 -4.55
C SER A 128 -10.39 -15.57 -4.47
N LEU A 129 -9.88 -16.66 -3.85
CA LEU A 129 -8.47 -16.86 -3.53
C LEU A 129 -7.87 -15.69 -2.72
N GLY A 130 -8.67 -15.10 -1.82
CA GLY A 130 -8.28 -13.98 -0.96
C GLY A 130 -8.22 -12.62 -1.67
N ARG A 131 -8.72 -12.52 -2.92
CA ARG A 131 -8.85 -11.23 -3.63
C ARG A 131 -10.03 -10.42 -3.11
N GLU A 132 -11.06 -11.07 -2.61
CA GLU A 132 -12.19 -10.44 -1.96
C GLU A 132 -12.28 -10.97 -0.54
N VAL A 133 -12.22 -10.07 0.44
CA VAL A 133 -12.48 -10.40 1.84
C VAL A 133 -13.80 -9.73 2.20
N GLU A 134 -14.81 -10.53 2.51
CA GLU A 134 -16.09 -10.01 2.96
C GLU A 134 -16.24 -10.25 4.45
N ILE A 135 -16.45 -9.16 5.18
CA ILE A 135 -16.80 -9.13 6.59
C ILE A 135 -18.32 -9.01 6.64
N SER A 136 -18.98 -10.14 6.90
CA SER A 136 -20.43 -10.26 6.97
C SER A 136 -21.01 -9.41 8.10
N GLU A 137 -20.35 -9.41 9.25
CA GLU A 137 -20.83 -8.69 10.42
C GLU A 137 -19.68 -8.29 11.36
N VAL A 138 -19.71 -7.04 11.83
CA VAL A 138 -18.91 -6.58 12.96
C VAL A 138 -19.85 -6.19 14.09
N THR A 139 -19.77 -6.91 15.21
CA THR A 139 -20.54 -6.57 16.41
C THR A 139 -19.61 -6.15 17.55
N GLY A 140 -19.96 -5.07 18.24
CA GLY A 140 -19.29 -4.63 19.46
C GLY A 140 -20.31 -4.49 20.59
N GLN A 141 -20.00 -5.02 21.76
CA GLN A 141 -20.86 -4.95 22.94
C GLN A 141 -20.08 -4.41 24.14
N GLY A 142 -20.79 -3.61 24.95
CA GLY A 142 -20.23 -3.09 26.21
C GLY A 142 -19.13 -2.06 25.98
N ILE A 143 -19.20 -1.31 24.88
CA ILE A 143 -18.19 -0.31 24.54
C ILE A 143 -18.30 0.86 25.51
N THR A 144 -17.21 1.19 26.21
CA THR A 144 -17.11 2.36 27.07
C THR A 144 -15.99 3.26 26.56
N ALA A 145 -16.32 4.47 26.11
CA ALA A 145 -15.35 5.49 25.74
C ALA A 145 -15.16 6.48 26.90
N THR A 146 -13.91 6.72 27.29
CA THR A 146 -13.53 7.71 28.31
C THR A 146 -13.03 8.97 27.61
N LEU A 147 -13.77 10.07 27.71
CA LEU A 147 -13.37 11.36 27.16
C LEU A 147 -12.61 12.17 28.22
N GLU A 148 -11.41 12.63 27.85
CA GLU A 148 -10.56 13.48 28.69
C GLU A 148 -10.00 14.63 27.87
N PHE A 149 -9.88 15.80 28.50
CA PHE A 149 -9.27 16.99 27.90
C PHE A 149 -7.96 17.34 28.61
N ASN A 150 -6.92 17.69 27.84
CA ASN A 150 -5.64 18.15 28.37
C ASN A 150 -5.64 19.66 28.68
N GLY A 151 -6.64 20.15 29.43
CA GLY A 151 -6.75 21.56 29.79
C GLY A 151 -7.97 21.85 30.67
N LEU A 152 -7.93 22.95 31.43
CA LEU A 152 -9.03 23.38 32.31
C LEU A 152 -10.18 24.05 31.57
N VAL A 153 -9.90 24.72 30.45
CA VAL A 153 -10.90 25.53 29.69
C VAL A 153 -10.76 25.33 28.18
N TYR A 154 -9.52 25.24 27.68
CA TYR A 154 -9.22 24.94 26.28
C TYR A 154 -8.17 23.84 26.25
N GLY A 155 -8.54 22.68 25.71
CA GLY A 155 -7.67 21.52 25.62
C GLY A 155 -8.12 20.61 24.49
N LYS A 156 -7.17 19.88 23.93
CA LYS A 156 -7.40 18.79 22.99
C LYS A 156 -7.93 17.58 23.75
N SER A 157 -8.88 16.85 23.17
CA SER A 157 -9.34 15.61 23.75
C SER A 157 -8.39 14.46 23.43
N ASN A 158 -8.32 13.47 24.32
CA ASN A 158 -7.61 12.20 24.08
C ASN A 158 -8.05 11.53 22.77
N VAL A 159 -9.35 11.57 22.48
CA VAL A 159 -9.95 11.13 21.21
C VAL A 159 -9.33 11.88 20.03
N SER A 160 -9.31 13.21 20.05
CA SER A 160 -8.73 14.01 18.96
C SER A 160 -7.24 13.72 18.79
N THR A 161 -6.50 13.49 19.88
CA THR A 161 -5.11 13.03 19.79
C THR A 161 -4.98 11.72 19.03
N VAL A 162 -5.80 10.71 19.32
CA VAL A 162 -5.75 9.42 18.61
C VAL A 162 -6.21 9.53 17.15
N VAL A 163 -7.25 10.32 16.86
CA VAL A 163 -7.68 10.59 15.47
C VAL A 163 -6.58 11.28 14.66
N ASP A 164 -5.89 12.25 15.26
CA ASP A 164 -4.76 12.91 14.61
C ASP A 164 -3.56 11.97 14.47
N SER A 165 -3.32 11.10 15.46
CA SER A 165 -2.34 10.01 15.36
C SER A 165 -2.69 9.07 14.22
N LEU A 166 -3.97 8.72 14.00
CA LEU A 166 -4.41 7.89 12.87
C LEU A 166 -4.18 8.54 11.51
N LYS A 167 -4.55 9.82 11.39
CA LYS A 167 -4.27 10.63 10.19
C LYS A 167 -2.77 10.77 9.94
N ALA A 168 -1.98 10.84 11.02
CA ALA A 168 -0.55 10.89 10.98
C ALA A 168 0.12 9.50 10.85
N SER A 169 -0.57 8.40 11.16
CA SER A 169 0.01 7.06 11.21
C SER A 169 -0.23 6.22 9.96
N GLY A 170 -1.25 6.60 9.18
CA GLY A 170 -1.18 6.47 7.72
C GLY A 170 0.13 7.06 7.15
N LYS A 171 0.84 7.90 7.93
CA LYS A 171 2.16 8.46 7.69
C LYS A 171 3.17 8.21 8.83
N SER A 172 2.97 7.17 9.68
CA SER A 172 3.94 6.72 10.72
C SER A 172 5.10 6.07 9.99
N LYS A 173 5.81 6.93 9.30
CA LYS A 173 6.90 6.59 8.42
C LYS A 173 8.06 6.37 9.39
N ALA A 174 8.53 5.12 9.43
CA ALA A 174 9.81 4.76 10.01
C ALA A 174 10.83 5.89 9.79
N ASP A 175 11.76 6.12 10.72
CA ASP A 175 12.73 7.21 10.55
C ASP A 175 13.41 7.14 9.17
N ILE A 176 13.67 5.93 8.68
CA ILE A 176 14.03 5.72 7.27
C ILE A 176 12.78 5.72 6.39
N GLN A 177 12.73 6.66 5.46
CA GLN A 177 11.60 6.92 4.57
C GLN A 177 12.03 6.91 3.11
N PRO A 178 11.14 6.50 2.20
CA PRO A 178 11.35 6.70 0.77
C PRO A 178 11.45 8.20 0.46
N VAL A 179 12.51 8.57 -0.25
CA VAL A 179 12.61 9.83 -0.98
C VAL A 179 12.05 9.57 -2.37
N TYR A 180 10.95 10.24 -2.68
CA TYR A 180 10.30 10.13 -3.98
C TYR A 180 10.87 11.19 -4.92
N SER A 181 10.91 10.87 -6.20
CA SER A 181 10.91 11.92 -7.22
C SER A 181 9.47 12.35 -7.45
N TYR A 182 9.25 13.66 -7.56
CA TYR A 182 7.99 14.24 -8.00
C TYR A 182 8.23 15.01 -9.30
N TRP A 183 7.18 15.16 -10.11
CA TRP A 183 7.21 15.99 -11.30
C TRP A 183 6.34 17.22 -11.09
N HIS A 184 6.92 18.42 -11.27
CA HIS A 184 6.17 19.66 -11.20
C HIS A 184 5.83 20.16 -12.62
N GLY A 185 4.64 19.83 -13.12
CA GLY A 185 4.24 20.11 -14.50
C GLY A 185 4.24 21.60 -14.88
N GLY A 186 4.05 22.50 -13.91
CA GLY A 186 4.10 23.95 -14.14
C GLY A 186 5.52 24.51 -14.34
N ASN A 187 6.53 23.83 -13.78
CA ASN A 187 7.92 24.27 -13.80
C ASN A 187 8.76 23.43 -14.78
N GLY A 188 8.31 22.21 -15.10
CA GLY A 188 9.00 21.28 -15.97
C GLY A 188 10.24 20.67 -15.32
N GLU A 189 10.18 20.37 -14.02
CA GLU A 189 11.30 19.88 -13.22
C GLU A 189 10.95 18.66 -12.36
N HIS A 190 11.99 17.91 -11.99
CA HIS A 190 11.94 16.91 -10.93
C HIS A 190 12.37 17.47 -9.57
N THR A 191 11.57 17.18 -8.55
CA THR A 191 11.93 17.45 -7.15
C THR A 191 12.09 16.14 -6.38
N PHE A 192 12.88 16.16 -5.30
CA PHE A 192 13.26 14.96 -4.56
C PHE A 192 13.10 15.18 -3.06
N HIS A 193 12.05 14.63 -2.46
CA HIS A 193 11.80 14.77 -1.02
C HIS A 193 10.93 13.65 -0.45
N LEU A 194 10.78 13.68 0.88
CA LEU A 194 9.83 12.84 1.59
C LEU A 194 8.40 13.36 1.36
N GLU A 195 7.40 12.48 1.38
CA GLU A 195 6.00 12.93 1.36
C GLU A 195 5.67 13.94 2.48
N PRO A 196 4.72 14.86 2.24
CA PRO A 196 3.85 14.95 1.04
C PRO A 196 4.52 15.59 -0.18
N ALA A 197 3.92 15.40 -1.36
CA ALA A 197 4.18 16.22 -2.56
C ALA A 197 3.94 17.71 -2.26
N TRP A 198 4.68 18.61 -2.89
CA TRP A 198 4.38 20.04 -2.87
C TRP A 198 3.19 20.37 -3.79
N ASP A 199 2.66 21.59 -3.67
CA ASP A 199 1.54 22.03 -4.49
C ASP A 199 1.95 22.03 -5.98
N GLY A 200 1.14 21.38 -6.83
CA GLY A 200 1.41 21.28 -8.27
C GLY A 200 2.28 20.09 -8.68
N GLU A 201 2.72 19.28 -7.73
CA GLU A 201 3.55 18.11 -7.99
C GLU A 201 2.76 16.80 -8.11
N GLU A 202 3.22 15.93 -9.01
CA GLU A 202 2.75 14.55 -9.10
C GLU A 202 3.83 13.58 -8.62
N GLN A 203 3.50 12.78 -7.60
CA GLN A 203 4.40 11.78 -7.04
C GLN A 203 4.70 10.68 -8.04
N LEU A 204 5.99 10.45 -8.29
CA LEU A 204 6.46 9.37 -9.15
C LEU A 204 6.88 8.15 -8.29
N GLY A 205 8.10 7.64 -8.49
CA GLY A 205 8.63 6.50 -7.75
C GLY A 205 9.55 6.92 -6.61
N ALA A 206 9.66 6.05 -5.60
CA ALA A 206 10.75 6.14 -4.64
C ALA A 206 12.09 5.92 -5.37
N GLN A 207 13.02 6.87 -5.23
CA GLN A 207 14.35 6.79 -5.84
C GLN A 207 15.34 6.10 -4.90
N PHE A 208 15.26 6.41 -3.61
CA PHE A 208 16.08 5.85 -2.55
C PHE A 208 15.37 6.03 -1.20
N PHE A 209 16.02 5.58 -0.12
CA PHE A 209 15.54 5.74 1.25
C PHE A 209 16.56 6.53 2.06
N ALA A 210 16.06 7.48 2.84
CA ALA A 210 16.85 8.39 3.66
C ALA A 210 16.19 8.61 5.03
N HIS A 211 16.93 9.16 5.99
CA HIS A 211 16.41 9.43 7.31
C HIS A 211 15.55 10.71 7.30
N LYS A 212 14.43 10.70 8.03
CA LYS A 212 13.61 11.89 8.26
C LYS A 212 14.19 12.76 9.37
N THR A 213 14.83 12.15 10.36
CA THR A 213 15.51 12.85 11.44
C THR A 213 17.02 12.66 11.38
N GLN A 214 17.77 13.60 11.94
CA GLN A 214 19.21 13.49 11.95
C GLN A 214 19.67 12.31 12.83
N VAL A 215 20.46 11.41 12.25
CA VAL A 215 21.16 10.33 12.95
C VAL A 215 22.67 10.54 12.90
N GLU A 216 23.40 9.82 13.75
CA GLU A 216 24.87 9.87 13.79
C GLU A 216 25.47 9.59 12.39
N GLY A 217 26.39 10.45 11.95
CA GLY A 217 27.03 10.36 10.64
C GLY A 217 26.19 10.88 9.46
N SER A 218 24.93 11.26 9.67
CA SER A 218 24.08 11.87 8.64
C SER A 218 24.14 13.41 8.66
N GLN A 219 23.90 14.02 7.50
CA GLN A 219 23.79 15.46 7.29
C GLN A 219 22.50 15.79 6.55
N ALA A 220 22.00 17.01 6.79
CA ALA A 220 20.81 17.51 6.13
C ALA A 220 21.07 17.72 4.62
N VAL A 221 20.14 17.23 3.80
CA VAL A 221 20.03 17.55 2.39
C VAL A 221 18.94 18.61 2.24
N HIS A 222 19.31 19.74 1.67
CA HIS A 222 18.41 20.86 1.44
C HIS A 222 17.97 20.90 -0.03
N ASP A 223 16.81 21.48 -0.29
CA ASP A 223 16.47 21.98 -1.62
C ASP A 223 17.13 23.35 -1.84
N PHE A 224 17.54 23.62 -3.07
CA PHE A 224 18.12 24.90 -3.47
C PHE A 224 17.47 25.34 -4.77
N TRP A 225 16.86 26.52 -4.78
CA TRP A 225 16.32 27.09 -6.01
C TRP A 225 17.45 27.75 -6.81
N SER A 226 17.73 27.25 -8.01
CA SER A 226 18.70 27.84 -8.93
C SER A 226 18.01 28.80 -9.89
N SER A 227 18.28 30.09 -9.76
CA SER A 227 17.73 31.11 -10.67
C SER A 227 18.22 30.99 -12.11
N TRP A 228 19.39 30.36 -12.31
CA TRP A 228 19.99 30.16 -13.62
C TRP A 228 19.30 29.06 -14.41
N TYR A 229 19.10 27.90 -13.78
CA TYR A 229 18.43 26.76 -14.40
C TYR A 229 16.91 26.84 -14.29
N ARG A 230 16.39 27.65 -13.34
CA ARG A 230 14.98 27.75 -12.96
C ARG A 230 14.41 26.42 -12.46
N GLU A 231 15.18 25.75 -11.61
CA GLU A 231 14.82 24.47 -11.02
C GLU A 231 15.36 24.34 -9.58
N HIS A 232 14.91 23.30 -8.88
CA HIS A 232 15.41 22.86 -7.60
C HIS A 232 16.57 21.85 -7.75
N THR A 233 17.71 22.14 -7.13
CA THR A 233 18.81 21.20 -6.90
C THR A 233 18.78 20.70 -5.45
N PHE A 234 19.33 19.52 -5.16
CA PHE A 234 19.35 18.97 -3.80
C PHE A 234 20.74 18.48 -3.42
N HIS A 235 21.29 19.07 -2.37
CA HIS A 235 22.62 18.71 -1.87
C HIS A 235 22.80 19.06 -0.38
N MET A 236 23.92 18.63 0.19
CA MET A 236 24.35 18.99 1.54
C MET A 236 25.11 20.31 1.52
N GLY A 237 25.16 21.00 2.66
CA GLY A 237 25.99 22.19 2.85
C GLY A 237 25.28 23.51 2.55
N ASP A 238 26.03 24.49 2.09
CA ASP A 238 25.54 25.83 1.73
C ASP A 238 25.36 25.96 0.22
N ALA A 239 24.70 27.04 -0.22
CA ALA A 239 24.40 27.29 -1.62
C ALA A 239 25.69 27.34 -2.49
N GLU A 240 25.64 26.71 -3.66
CA GLU A 240 26.79 26.65 -4.58
C GLU A 240 26.86 27.94 -5.41
N GLY A 241 27.41 28.99 -4.79
CA GLY A 241 27.61 30.30 -5.39
C GLY A 241 26.44 31.26 -5.18
N ASN A 242 26.42 32.36 -5.94
CA ASN A 242 25.48 33.48 -5.74
C ASN A 242 24.13 33.30 -6.48
N VAL A 243 23.91 32.16 -7.13
CA VAL A 243 22.74 31.93 -8.01
C VAL A 243 21.70 30.98 -7.41
N GLU A 244 22.04 30.35 -6.29
CA GLU A 244 21.21 29.38 -5.58
C GLU A 244 20.67 29.93 -4.26
N TRP A 245 19.42 29.61 -3.96
CA TRP A 245 18.73 30.07 -2.76
C TRP A 245 18.39 28.85 -1.91
N LYS A 246 18.98 28.77 -0.71
CA LYS A 246 18.83 27.62 0.19
C LYS A 246 17.43 27.55 0.78
N GLY A 247 16.76 26.44 0.53
CA GLY A 247 15.46 26.08 1.06
C GLY A 247 15.53 25.27 2.36
N GLY A 248 14.45 24.53 2.60
CA GLY A 248 14.25 23.72 3.79
C GLY A 248 15.08 22.43 3.78
N ILE A 249 15.09 21.74 4.92
CA ILE A 249 15.64 20.37 4.99
C ILE A 249 14.61 19.42 4.40
N GLN A 250 15.01 18.62 3.42
CA GLN A 250 14.14 17.64 2.78
C GLN A 250 14.29 16.26 3.39
N PHE A 251 15.52 15.86 3.71
CA PHE A 251 15.85 14.60 4.38
C PHE A 251 17.29 14.62 4.92
N TYR A 252 17.70 13.57 5.62
CA TYR A 252 19.04 13.35 6.12
C TYR A 252 19.68 12.13 5.44
N ALA A 253 20.87 12.32 4.88
CA ALA A 253 21.64 11.27 4.19
C ALA A 253 23.08 11.24 4.70
N PHE A 254 23.86 10.23 4.31
CA PHE A 254 25.24 10.09 4.79
C PHE A 254 26.22 10.78 3.84
N LYS A 255 27.15 11.55 4.41
CA LYS A 255 28.23 12.18 3.63
C LYS A 255 29.28 11.16 3.19
N GLU A 256 29.49 10.12 3.99
CA GLU A 256 30.41 9.02 3.73
C GLU A 256 29.64 7.71 3.57
N GLN A 257 30.21 6.73 2.87
CA GLN A 257 29.56 5.44 2.70
C GLN A 257 29.45 4.70 4.03
N VAL A 258 28.24 4.27 4.38
CA VAL A 258 27.97 3.42 5.54
C VAL A 258 27.42 2.07 5.07
N LYS A 259 27.33 1.10 5.98
CA LYS A 259 26.88 -0.25 5.64
C LYS A 259 25.49 -0.22 4.97
N LYS A 260 25.38 -0.84 3.79
CA LYS A 260 24.16 -0.92 2.94
C LYS A 260 23.76 0.39 2.23
N THR A 261 24.54 1.46 2.30
CA THR A 261 24.30 2.63 1.45
C THR A 261 25.09 2.58 0.16
N GLU A 262 24.54 3.26 -0.84
CA GLU A 262 25.11 3.39 -2.18
C GLU A 262 25.21 4.88 -2.55
N PRO A 263 26.16 5.27 -3.43
CA PRO A 263 26.34 6.65 -3.85
C PRO A 263 25.18 7.14 -4.73
N VAL A 264 24.61 8.29 -4.37
CA VAL A 264 23.59 9.01 -5.15
C VAL A 264 24.27 10.17 -5.87
N TYR A 265 24.14 10.18 -7.19
CA TYR A 265 24.72 11.19 -8.05
C TYR A 265 23.65 12.15 -8.52
N GLN A 266 24.06 13.38 -8.79
CA GLN A 266 23.28 14.29 -9.63
C GLN A 266 23.59 13.97 -11.09
N PHE A 267 22.60 14.05 -11.96
CA PHE A 267 22.77 13.91 -13.40
C PHE A 267 22.19 15.13 -14.10
N TRP A 268 22.72 15.45 -15.29
CA TRP A 268 22.18 16.48 -16.16
C TRP A 268 21.48 15.84 -17.34
N HIS A 269 20.17 16.10 -17.50
CA HIS A 269 19.41 15.56 -18.61
C HIS A 269 19.41 16.55 -19.78
N VAL A 270 20.14 16.25 -20.86
CA VAL A 270 20.39 17.18 -21.97
C VAL A 270 19.10 17.59 -22.70
N GLY A 271 18.10 16.70 -22.78
CA GLY A 271 16.81 16.97 -23.42
C GLY A 271 15.95 17.99 -22.65
N ASN A 272 15.62 17.66 -21.40
CA ASN A 272 14.78 18.48 -20.53
C ASN A 272 15.52 19.69 -19.94
N LYS A 273 16.86 19.69 -19.98
CA LYS A 273 17.73 20.70 -19.35
C LYS A 273 17.47 20.84 -17.85
N GLU A 274 17.34 19.70 -17.18
CA GLU A 274 17.09 19.61 -15.74
C GLU A 274 18.12 18.70 -15.05
N HIS A 275 18.22 18.82 -13.73
CA HIS A 275 18.99 17.92 -12.89
C HIS A 275 18.12 16.84 -12.24
N THR A 276 18.61 15.59 -12.28
CA THR A 276 17.97 14.45 -11.60
C THR A 276 18.89 13.85 -10.54
N LEU A 277 18.33 13.08 -9.61
CA LEU A 277 19.06 12.44 -8.51
C LEU A 277 18.70 10.97 -8.39
N HIS A 278 19.68 10.09 -8.65
CA HIS A 278 19.52 8.65 -8.44
C HIS A 278 20.88 7.94 -8.33
N PHE A 279 20.83 6.62 -8.20
CA PHE A 279 22.04 5.79 -8.30
C PHE A 279 22.40 5.55 -9.76
N LEU A 280 23.65 5.16 -10.03
CA LEU A 280 24.04 4.64 -11.34
C LEU A 280 23.18 3.42 -11.77
N PRO A 281 23.02 3.20 -13.09
CA PRO A 281 23.55 4.02 -14.20
C PRO A 281 22.74 5.30 -14.46
N ALA A 282 23.31 6.22 -15.24
CA ALA A 282 22.58 7.34 -15.85
C ALA A 282 21.39 6.83 -16.67
N TRP A 283 20.30 7.58 -16.74
CA TRP A 283 19.22 7.32 -17.69
C TRP A 283 19.64 7.74 -19.11
N ASP A 284 18.81 7.40 -20.10
CA ASP A 284 19.07 7.79 -21.48
C ASP A 284 19.14 9.32 -21.57
N ARG A 285 20.18 9.85 -22.24
CA ARG A 285 20.44 11.29 -22.41
C ARG A 285 20.80 12.07 -21.14
N GLU A 286 21.18 11.36 -20.09
CA GLU A 286 21.76 11.96 -18.90
C GLU A 286 23.29 11.86 -18.90
N GLU A 287 23.93 12.92 -18.43
CA GLU A 287 25.36 12.96 -18.13
C GLU A 287 25.58 12.86 -16.61
N VAL A 288 26.51 12.01 -16.19
CA VAL A 288 26.84 11.79 -14.78
C VAL A 288 27.50 13.03 -14.21
N GLY A 289 26.87 13.64 -13.21
CA GLY A 289 27.40 14.76 -12.45
C GLY A 289 28.08 14.33 -11.14
N PRO A 290 28.22 15.26 -10.17
CA PRO A 290 28.92 14.98 -8.92
C PRO A 290 28.16 14.00 -8.01
N LEU A 291 28.92 13.24 -7.21
CA LEU A 291 28.40 12.53 -6.05
C LEU A 291 27.85 13.54 -5.05
N ARG A 292 26.56 13.40 -4.67
CA ARG A 292 25.93 14.29 -3.69
C ARG A 292 25.94 13.72 -2.28
N PHE A 293 25.60 12.44 -2.12
CA PHE A 293 25.54 11.77 -0.81
C PHE A 293 25.41 10.25 -0.96
N TYR A 294 25.36 9.54 0.17
CA TYR A 294 25.06 8.11 0.24
C TYR A 294 23.70 7.88 0.88
N ALA A 295 22.89 7.04 0.24
CA ALA A 295 21.54 6.69 0.69
C ALA A 295 21.28 5.19 0.56
N TYR A 296 20.22 4.70 1.20
CA TYR A 296 19.85 3.29 1.08
C TYR A 296 19.07 3.06 -0.21
N ARG A 297 19.50 2.11 -1.05
CA ARG A 297 18.73 1.74 -2.24
C ARG A 297 17.38 1.12 -1.90
N ASN A 298 17.36 0.31 -0.83
CA ASN A 298 16.14 -0.30 -0.29
C ASN A 298 16.09 -0.02 1.20
N ASP A 299 14.88 0.05 1.78
CA ASP A 299 14.73 0.19 3.21
C ASP A 299 15.45 -0.93 3.98
N PRO A 300 16.50 -0.60 4.76
CA PRO A 300 17.31 -1.58 5.47
C PRO A 300 16.59 -2.18 6.68
N THR A 301 15.48 -1.59 7.13
CA THR A 301 14.66 -2.07 8.26
C THR A 301 13.56 -3.04 7.82
N GLY A 302 13.18 -3.01 6.55
CA GLY A 302 12.02 -3.73 6.03
C GLY A 302 10.67 -3.26 6.61
N SER A 303 10.64 -2.11 7.29
CA SER A 303 9.45 -1.58 7.97
C SER A 303 8.60 -0.69 7.07
N SER A 304 9.22 -0.05 6.08
CA SER A 304 8.51 0.81 5.14
C SER A 304 7.60 -0.02 4.24
N LYS A 305 6.32 0.36 4.23
CA LYS A 305 5.33 -0.14 3.26
C LYS A 305 5.63 0.30 1.83
N ALA A 306 6.45 1.34 1.67
CA ALA A 306 7.06 1.71 0.40
C ALA A 306 7.89 0.51 -0.02
N THR A 307 7.24 -0.34 -0.80
CA THR A 307 7.60 -1.72 -1.05
C THR A 307 9.08 -1.73 -1.43
N GLN A 308 9.84 -2.73 -0.98
CA GLN A 308 11.10 -3.10 -1.64
C GLN A 308 10.91 -2.84 -3.13
N LEU A 309 11.87 -2.21 -3.81
CA LEU A 309 11.79 -1.88 -5.23
C LEU A 309 11.67 -3.13 -6.15
N LYS A 310 10.96 -4.20 -5.75
CA LYS A 310 10.14 -5.05 -6.61
C LYS A 310 9.61 -4.16 -7.71
N ALA A 311 9.87 -4.57 -8.94
CA ALA A 311 9.40 -3.90 -10.13
C ALA A 311 7.94 -3.53 -9.93
N ALA A 312 7.71 -2.24 -9.63
CA ALA A 312 6.40 -1.78 -9.28
C ALA A 312 5.61 -1.85 -10.57
N LEU A 313 4.50 -2.56 -10.52
CA LEU A 313 3.54 -2.48 -11.58
C LEU A 313 2.98 -1.05 -11.55
N LYS A 314 3.19 -0.31 -12.64
CA LYS A 314 2.80 1.09 -12.76
C LYS A 314 1.78 1.26 -13.88
N PRO A 315 0.83 2.20 -13.75
CA PRO A 315 -0.12 2.50 -14.82
C PRO A 315 0.61 3.13 -16.00
N VAL A 316 0.40 2.55 -17.19
CA VAL A 316 0.80 3.13 -18.47
C VAL A 316 -0.37 3.94 -19.02
N TYR A 317 -0.13 5.23 -19.25
CA TYR A 317 -1.13 6.16 -19.76
C TYR A 317 -0.96 6.33 -21.26
N ALA A 318 -2.06 6.63 -21.95
CA ALA A 318 -2.03 7.15 -23.31
C ALA A 318 -1.94 8.68 -23.26
N PHE A 319 -0.80 9.24 -23.63
CA PHE A 319 -0.57 10.68 -23.69
C PHE A 319 -0.76 11.18 -25.12
N TRP A 320 -1.62 12.18 -25.32
CA TRP A 320 -1.81 12.79 -26.65
C TRP A 320 -0.75 13.89 -26.89
N HIS A 321 0.09 13.74 -27.90
CA HIS A 321 1.08 14.77 -28.27
C HIS A 321 0.58 15.65 -29.40
N SER A 322 0.12 16.86 -29.08
CA SER A 322 -0.51 17.79 -30.04
C SER A 322 0.36 18.12 -31.26
N GLY A 323 1.66 18.37 -31.06
CA GLY A 323 2.58 18.71 -32.15
C GLY A 323 2.91 17.56 -33.11
N GLN A 324 2.66 16.31 -32.71
CA GLN A 324 2.93 15.12 -33.51
C GLN A 324 1.64 14.46 -33.99
N ALA A 325 0.48 14.91 -33.48
CA ALA A 325 -0.83 14.33 -33.70
C ALA A 325 -0.83 12.80 -33.55
N GLN A 326 -0.25 12.32 -32.43
CA GLN A 326 -0.21 10.89 -32.11
C GLN A 326 -0.19 10.65 -30.60
N HIS A 327 -0.66 9.47 -30.18
CA HIS A 327 -0.53 8.99 -28.81
C HIS A 327 0.87 8.45 -28.48
N GLN A 328 1.30 8.63 -27.24
CA GLN A 328 2.51 8.06 -26.65
C GLN A 328 2.15 7.29 -25.38
N TYR A 329 2.88 6.21 -25.11
CA TYR A 329 2.56 5.29 -24.03
C TYR A 329 3.72 5.19 -23.06
N HIS A 330 3.57 5.75 -21.86
CA HIS A 330 4.58 5.64 -20.82
C HIS A 330 3.97 5.81 -19.43
N PHE A 331 4.79 5.64 -18.40
CA PHE A 331 4.44 6.05 -17.05
C PHE A 331 4.42 7.58 -16.96
N MET A 332 3.80 8.12 -15.91
CA MET A 332 4.00 9.52 -15.56
C MET A 332 5.51 9.84 -15.37
N PRO A 333 5.93 11.09 -15.65
CA PRO A 333 5.10 12.23 -16.05
C PRO A 333 4.80 12.31 -17.55
N ALA A 334 3.90 13.22 -17.95
CA ALA A 334 3.71 13.63 -19.34
C ALA A 334 4.97 14.36 -19.84
N TRP A 335 5.37 14.13 -21.08
CA TRP A 335 6.46 14.90 -21.72
C TRP A 335 5.96 16.23 -22.27
N GLY A 336 6.89 17.13 -22.62
CA GLY A 336 6.55 18.44 -23.18
C GLY A 336 5.67 18.33 -24.42
N GLY A 337 4.51 19.01 -24.43
CA GLY A 337 3.56 18.98 -25.54
C GLY A 337 2.48 17.89 -25.47
N GLU A 338 2.51 17.08 -24.41
CA GLU A 338 1.56 16.00 -24.18
C GLU A 338 0.40 16.37 -23.25
N THR A 339 -0.75 15.74 -23.48
CA THR A 339 -1.92 15.78 -22.58
C THR A 339 -2.20 14.37 -22.07
N LYS A 340 -2.29 14.22 -20.74
CA LYS A 340 -2.56 12.94 -20.06
C LYS A 340 -3.95 12.41 -20.42
N GLY A 341 -4.01 11.20 -20.98
CA GLY A 341 -5.24 10.44 -21.19
C GLY A 341 -5.49 9.41 -20.09
N SER A 342 -6.27 8.37 -20.43
CA SER A 342 -6.62 7.28 -19.50
C SER A 342 -5.49 6.25 -19.37
N VAL A 343 -5.53 5.50 -18.27
CA VAL A 343 -4.69 4.30 -18.07
C VAL A 343 -5.14 3.22 -19.05
N GLN A 344 -4.21 2.66 -19.80
CA GLN A 344 -4.51 1.59 -20.77
C GLN A 344 -4.25 0.19 -20.17
N PHE A 345 -3.17 0.07 -19.40
CA PHE A 345 -2.75 -1.15 -18.73
C PHE A 345 -1.69 -0.83 -17.67
N TYR A 346 -1.23 -1.85 -16.97
CA TYR A 346 -0.17 -1.77 -15.97
C TYR A 346 1.02 -2.63 -16.38
N ALA A 347 2.22 -2.04 -16.32
CA ALA A 347 3.48 -2.64 -16.74
C ALA A 347 4.56 -2.48 -15.67
N PHE A 348 5.66 -3.23 -15.77
CA PHE A 348 6.73 -3.19 -14.80
C PHE A 348 7.73 -2.08 -15.11
N SER A 349 8.10 -1.29 -14.10
CA SER A 349 9.14 -0.27 -14.27
C SER A 349 10.57 -0.84 -14.26
N LYS A 350 10.75 -2.12 -13.92
CA LYS A 350 12.04 -2.81 -13.89
C LYS A 350 11.86 -4.22 -14.45
N LYS A 351 12.95 -4.81 -14.94
CA LYS A 351 12.93 -6.18 -15.47
C LYS A 351 12.48 -7.16 -14.38
N VAL A 352 11.42 -7.90 -14.66
CA VAL A 352 10.98 -9.09 -13.90
C VAL A 352 11.29 -10.33 -14.72
N ASP A 353 11.46 -11.47 -14.07
CA ASP A 353 11.63 -12.74 -14.77
C ASP A 353 10.49 -12.99 -15.77
N GLY A 354 10.85 -13.42 -16.98
CA GLY A 354 9.92 -13.59 -18.10
C GLY A 354 9.40 -12.31 -18.76
N THR A 355 9.94 -11.12 -18.42
CA THR A 355 9.56 -9.86 -19.08
C THR A 355 10.62 -9.32 -20.03
N GLU A 356 10.17 -8.61 -21.06
CA GLU A 356 10.99 -7.91 -22.05
C GLU A 356 10.69 -6.41 -22.07
N PRO A 357 11.68 -5.56 -22.43
CA PRO A 357 11.46 -4.13 -22.54
C PRO A 357 10.61 -3.80 -23.76
N VAL A 358 9.59 -2.96 -23.56
CA VAL A 358 8.96 -2.20 -24.64
C VAL A 358 9.77 -0.93 -24.87
N LEU A 359 10.09 -0.69 -26.12
CA LEU A 359 10.88 0.44 -26.58
C LEU A 359 9.99 1.34 -27.44
N ASP A 360 10.26 2.64 -27.47
CA ASP A 360 9.75 3.49 -28.54
C ASP A 360 10.72 3.49 -29.73
N PHE A 361 10.13 3.43 -30.91
CA PHE A 361 10.81 3.46 -32.18
C PHE A 361 10.28 4.63 -33.00
N TYR A 362 11.15 5.29 -33.74
CA TYR A 362 10.79 6.41 -34.60
C TYR A 362 11.07 6.09 -36.06
N ASN A 363 10.06 6.21 -36.91
CA ASN A 363 10.21 6.10 -38.36
C ASN A 363 10.23 7.50 -38.96
N SER A 364 11.41 7.97 -39.37
CA SER A 364 11.62 9.32 -39.88
C SER A 364 10.90 9.56 -41.21
N ALA A 365 10.82 8.56 -42.09
CA ALA A 365 10.15 8.65 -43.39
C ALA A 365 8.63 8.83 -43.25
N LYS A 366 8.04 8.21 -42.21
CA LYS A 366 6.60 8.30 -41.93
C LYS A 366 6.26 9.39 -40.91
N ASN A 367 7.26 9.93 -40.22
CA ASN A 367 7.10 10.79 -39.05
C ASN A 367 6.13 10.17 -38.01
N LYS A 368 6.36 8.90 -37.67
CA LYS A 368 5.50 8.14 -36.75
C LYS A 368 6.32 7.40 -35.71
N LYS A 369 5.76 7.32 -34.49
CA LYS A 369 6.27 6.45 -33.43
C LYS A 369 5.53 5.11 -33.42
N THR A 370 6.25 4.05 -33.10
CA THR A 370 5.72 2.71 -32.83
C THR A 370 6.30 2.22 -31.51
N PHE A 371 5.60 1.27 -30.87
CA PHE A 371 6.02 0.74 -29.58
C PHE A 371 5.88 -0.78 -29.56
N HIS A 372 6.99 -1.47 -29.38
CA HIS A 372 7.02 -2.93 -29.34
C HIS A 372 8.25 -3.44 -28.60
N THR A 373 8.29 -4.76 -28.38
CA THR A 373 9.50 -5.45 -27.91
C THR A 373 10.39 -5.81 -29.11
N GLY A 374 11.66 -6.11 -28.85
CA GLY A 374 12.60 -6.60 -29.87
C GLY A 374 13.40 -5.52 -30.62
N GLU A 375 13.75 -5.82 -31.87
CA GLU A 375 14.59 -5.01 -32.77
C GLU A 375 13.74 -4.09 -33.67
N PRO A 376 14.27 -2.94 -34.12
CA PRO A 376 13.53 -2.01 -34.98
C PRO A 376 13.09 -2.67 -36.30
N ARG A 377 11.89 -2.32 -36.79
CA ARG A 377 11.42 -2.72 -38.11
C ARG A 377 12.11 -1.89 -39.21
N GLU A 378 11.88 -2.22 -40.47
CA GLU A 378 12.49 -1.50 -41.59
C GLU A 378 12.14 0.00 -41.57
N GLY A 379 13.17 0.85 -41.50
CA GLY A 379 13.03 2.31 -41.45
C GLY A 379 12.74 2.89 -40.06
N GLU A 380 12.75 2.06 -39.00
CA GLU A 380 12.65 2.52 -37.62
C GLU A 380 14.02 2.67 -36.96
N GLU A 381 14.13 3.68 -36.09
CA GLU A 381 15.28 3.87 -35.21
C GLU A 381 14.85 3.67 -33.76
N LYS A 382 15.63 2.87 -33.03
CA LYS A 382 15.42 2.62 -31.60
C LYS A 382 15.72 3.87 -30.78
N PHE A 383 14.78 4.28 -29.95
CA PHE A 383 14.93 5.47 -29.10
C PHE A 383 15.19 5.10 -27.64
N SER A 384 14.14 4.88 -26.87
CA SER A 384 14.18 4.81 -25.42
C SER A 384 13.37 3.64 -24.92
N LYS A 385 13.79 3.11 -23.79
CA LYS A 385 13.06 2.05 -23.09
C LYS A 385 11.98 2.67 -22.22
N LEU A 386 10.75 2.20 -22.40
CA LEU A 386 9.58 2.73 -21.70
C LEU A 386 9.25 1.92 -20.44
N PHE A 387 9.02 0.61 -20.61
CA PHE A 387 8.58 -0.28 -19.53
C PHE A 387 8.84 -1.75 -19.87
N TYR A 388 8.56 -2.67 -18.94
CA TYR A 388 8.72 -4.11 -19.13
C TYR A 388 7.37 -4.84 -19.08
N VAL A 389 7.17 -5.80 -19.98
CA VAL A 389 5.92 -6.55 -20.18
C VAL A 389 6.20 -8.03 -20.40
N TYR A 390 5.18 -8.89 -20.31
CA TYR A 390 5.32 -10.31 -20.66
C TYR A 390 5.12 -10.50 -22.17
N THR A 391 5.98 -11.26 -22.82
CA THR A 391 5.80 -11.66 -24.23
C THR A 391 4.85 -12.84 -24.39
N GLU A 392 4.58 -13.57 -23.30
CA GLU A 392 3.66 -14.70 -23.24
C GLU A 392 2.56 -14.47 -22.19
N LYS A 393 1.38 -15.08 -22.39
CA LYS A 393 0.27 -14.99 -21.44
C LYS A 393 0.66 -15.55 -20.07
N LYS A 394 0.55 -14.73 -19.02
CA LYS A 394 0.71 -15.14 -17.61
C LYS A 394 -0.61 -15.00 -16.83
N PRO A 395 -0.79 -15.67 -15.68
CA PRO A 395 -2.00 -15.52 -14.86
C PRO A 395 -2.27 -14.06 -14.48
N GLY A 396 -3.50 -13.59 -14.74
CA GLY A 396 -3.92 -12.22 -14.44
C GLY A 396 -3.48 -11.16 -15.45
N THR A 397 -2.88 -11.56 -16.58
CA THR A 397 -2.55 -10.67 -17.70
C THR A 397 -3.55 -10.81 -18.85
N GLU A 398 -3.72 -9.74 -19.60
CA GLU A 398 -4.52 -9.66 -20.83
C GLU A 398 -3.61 -9.26 -22.02
N PRO A 399 -3.95 -9.68 -23.25
CA PRO A 399 -3.24 -9.25 -24.43
C PRO A 399 -3.45 -7.74 -24.67
N VAL A 400 -2.35 -7.03 -24.90
CA VAL A 400 -2.34 -5.66 -25.42
C VAL A 400 -2.17 -5.75 -26.92
N TYR A 401 -3.09 -5.14 -27.65
CA TYR A 401 -3.10 -5.14 -29.11
C TYR A 401 -2.63 -3.80 -29.64
N GLU A 402 -2.05 -3.81 -30.84
CA GLU A 402 -1.92 -2.63 -31.67
C GLU A 402 -3.23 -2.41 -32.44
N PHE A 403 -3.70 -1.18 -32.46
CA PHE A 403 -4.91 -0.76 -33.18
C PHE A 403 -4.56 0.33 -34.17
N TRP A 404 -5.00 0.22 -35.42
CA TRP A 404 -4.82 1.27 -36.41
C TRP A 404 -6.06 2.15 -36.48
N HIS A 405 -5.92 3.46 -36.32
CA HIS A 405 -7.02 4.40 -36.46
C HIS A 405 -6.93 5.16 -37.79
N GLU A 406 -7.79 4.82 -38.76
CA GLU A 406 -7.72 5.38 -40.12
C GLU A 406 -7.93 6.91 -40.13
N GLY A 407 -8.86 7.43 -39.32
CA GLY A 407 -9.13 8.87 -39.25
C GLY A 407 -7.93 9.73 -38.77
N ASN A 408 -7.12 9.22 -37.84
CA ASN A 408 -5.99 9.92 -37.25
C ASN A 408 -4.64 9.48 -37.86
N GLN A 409 -4.66 8.43 -38.69
CA GLN A 409 -3.47 7.80 -39.25
C GLN A 409 -2.44 7.43 -38.17
N GLU A 410 -2.88 6.86 -37.04
CA GLU A 410 -2.03 6.54 -35.89
C GLU A 410 -2.25 5.10 -35.38
N PHE A 411 -1.29 4.65 -34.56
CA PHE A 411 -1.36 3.38 -33.85
C PHE A 411 -1.67 3.61 -32.36
N ASN A 412 -2.66 2.87 -31.86
CA ASN A 412 -3.03 2.85 -30.46
C ASN A 412 -2.70 1.51 -29.78
N LEU A 413 -2.46 1.55 -28.47
CA LEU A 413 -2.11 0.40 -27.65
C LEU A 413 -3.00 0.31 -26.43
N HIS A 414 -3.84 -0.72 -26.38
CA HIS A 414 -4.67 -0.99 -25.21
C HIS A 414 -5.12 -2.46 -25.13
N CYS A 415 -5.70 -2.83 -23.99
CA CYS A 415 -6.39 -4.10 -23.81
C CYS A 415 -7.80 -4.03 -24.41
N GLY A 416 -8.37 -5.18 -24.79
CA GLY A 416 -9.79 -5.31 -25.12
C GLY A 416 -10.16 -5.18 -26.61
N ASP A 417 -11.30 -4.56 -26.87
CA ASP A 417 -11.91 -4.40 -28.19
C ASP A 417 -11.60 -3.02 -28.79
N PRO A 418 -11.54 -2.88 -30.13
CA PRO A 418 -11.21 -1.62 -30.79
C PRO A 418 -12.21 -0.51 -30.43
N TRP A 419 -11.73 0.72 -30.30
CA TRP A 419 -12.59 1.90 -30.21
C TRP A 419 -13.23 2.23 -31.58
N PRO A 420 -14.27 3.09 -31.62
CA PRO A 420 -14.85 3.52 -32.89
C PRO A 420 -13.80 4.15 -33.82
N GLY A 421 -13.63 3.58 -35.02
CA GLY A 421 -12.64 4.04 -36.00
C GLY A 421 -11.31 3.28 -35.97
N GLU A 422 -11.14 2.35 -35.02
CA GLU A 422 -9.96 1.52 -34.92
C GLU A 422 -10.12 0.13 -35.56
N GLU A 423 -9.05 -0.35 -36.16
CA GLU A 423 -8.90 -1.71 -36.65
C GLU A 423 -7.91 -2.48 -35.74
N LYS A 424 -8.40 -3.56 -35.13
CA LYS A 424 -7.60 -4.41 -34.24
C LYS A 424 -6.56 -5.21 -35.02
N ARG A 425 -5.29 -5.12 -34.62
CA ARG A 425 -4.18 -5.87 -35.22
C ARG A 425 -3.66 -6.97 -34.30
N GLU A 426 -2.36 -7.24 -34.37
CA GLU A 426 -1.70 -8.32 -33.65
C GLU A 426 -1.55 -8.03 -32.14
N VAL A 427 -1.32 -9.11 -31.39
CA VAL A 427 -0.97 -9.01 -29.96
C VAL A 427 0.49 -8.57 -29.88
N MET A 428 0.73 -7.43 -29.24
CA MET A 428 2.08 -6.90 -29.06
C MET A 428 2.77 -7.54 -27.85
N PHE A 429 2.03 -7.69 -26.75
CA PHE A 429 2.49 -8.27 -25.49
C PHE A 429 1.32 -8.53 -24.55
N TYR A 430 1.61 -9.05 -23.35
CA TYR A 430 0.65 -9.27 -22.27
C TYR A 430 0.98 -8.38 -21.07
N ALA A 431 -0.03 -7.66 -20.58
CA ALA A 431 0.08 -6.75 -19.44
C ALA A 431 -1.10 -6.95 -18.49
N HIS A 432 -1.03 -6.42 -17.27
CA HIS A 432 -2.19 -6.45 -16.38
C HIS A 432 -3.14 -5.30 -16.73
N LYS A 433 -4.44 -5.59 -16.82
CA LYS A 433 -5.45 -4.55 -17.05
C LYS A 433 -5.66 -3.66 -15.83
N GLU A 434 -5.51 -4.21 -14.64
CA GLU A 434 -5.64 -3.53 -13.35
C GLU A 434 -4.41 -3.82 -12.47
N ASP A 435 -4.14 -2.93 -11.51
CA ASP A 435 -3.08 -3.17 -10.53
C ASP A 435 -3.46 -4.34 -9.60
N PRO A 436 -2.78 -5.51 -9.68
CA PRO A 436 -3.12 -6.67 -8.87
C PRO A 436 -2.95 -6.40 -7.37
N ALA A 437 -2.13 -5.42 -6.96
CA ALA A 437 -2.00 -5.02 -5.57
C ALA A 437 -3.23 -4.25 -5.06
N LYS A 438 -3.91 -3.50 -5.93
CA LYS A 438 -5.13 -2.74 -5.59
C LYS A 438 -6.41 -3.55 -5.69
N THR A 439 -6.37 -4.76 -6.24
CA THR A 439 -7.57 -5.59 -6.41
C THR A 439 -8.11 -6.24 -5.13
N ARG A 440 -7.44 -6.10 -3.97
CA ARG A 440 -7.98 -6.62 -2.71
C ARG A 440 -9.11 -5.76 -2.20
N LYS A 441 -10.34 -6.11 -2.56
CA LYS A 441 -11.54 -5.44 -2.07
C LYS A 441 -11.92 -6.02 -0.72
N ILE A 442 -12.10 -5.16 0.27
CA ILE A 442 -12.68 -5.52 1.56
C ILE A 442 -14.09 -4.95 1.60
N PHE A 443 -15.08 -5.83 1.78
CA PHE A 443 -16.47 -5.43 1.94
C PHE A 443 -16.88 -5.66 3.39
N LEU A 444 -17.28 -4.60 4.09
CA LEU A 444 -17.93 -4.65 5.38
C LEU A 444 -19.43 -4.49 5.18
N ARG A 445 -20.20 -5.54 5.44
CA ARG A 445 -21.65 -5.53 5.31
C ARG A 445 -22.29 -4.94 6.55
N LYS A 446 -22.53 -5.76 7.56
CA LYS A 446 -23.26 -5.32 8.74
C LYS A 446 -22.32 -4.78 9.82
N VAL A 447 -22.67 -3.64 10.41
CA VAL A 447 -22.01 -3.11 11.62
C VAL A 447 -23.07 -2.93 12.69
N ALA A 448 -22.84 -3.48 13.88
CA ALA A 448 -23.74 -3.36 15.02
C ALA A 448 -22.95 -3.09 16.32
N LEU A 449 -22.88 -1.85 16.75
CA LEU A 449 -22.23 -1.44 18.00
C LEU A 449 -23.31 -1.12 19.03
N GLN A 450 -23.36 -1.93 20.09
CA GLN A 450 -24.45 -1.93 21.06
C GLN A 450 -23.95 -1.63 22.47
N LYS A 451 -24.84 -1.05 23.29
CA LYS A 451 -24.60 -0.71 24.70
C LYS A 451 -23.42 0.23 24.87
N ILE A 452 -23.31 1.21 23.98
CA ILE A 452 -22.22 2.18 24.00
C ILE A 452 -22.42 3.14 25.18
N LYS A 453 -21.38 3.31 25.99
CA LYS A 453 -21.35 4.22 27.14
C LYS A 453 -20.24 5.24 26.93
N ALA A 454 -20.51 6.50 27.25
CA ALA A 454 -19.49 7.52 27.36
C ALA A 454 -19.27 7.88 28.83
N LYS A 455 -18.02 8.04 29.23
CA LYS A 455 -17.63 8.57 30.54
C LYS A 455 -16.78 9.81 30.34
N SER A 456 -17.17 10.93 30.93
CA SER A 456 -16.26 12.10 31.05
C SER A 456 -15.42 11.94 32.30
N ALA A 457 -14.10 11.87 32.17
CA ALA A 457 -13.21 11.85 33.34
C ALA A 457 -12.86 13.27 33.82
N THR A 458 -12.99 14.28 32.96
CA THR A 458 -12.85 15.68 33.36
C THR A 458 -14.12 16.11 34.09
N LYS A 459 -13.99 16.65 35.31
CA LYS A 459 -15.07 17.27 36.10
C LYS A 459 -15.55 18.58 35.43
N LEU A 460 -16.04 18.50 34.21
CA LEU A 460 -16.86 19.55 33.61
C LEU A 460 -18.21 19.46 34.31
N LEU A 461 -18.48 20.44 35.18
CA LEU A 461 -19.71 20.58 35.96
C LEU A 461 -20.93 20.29 35.07
N GLY A 462 -21.59 19.16 35.29
CA GLY A 462 -22.86 18.81 34.66
C GLY A 462 -22.82 18.21 33.25
N ALA A 463 -21.65 17.97 32.64
CA ALA A 463 -21.62 17.38 31.30
C ALA A 463 -21.91 15.86 31.35
N ALA A 464 -23.02 15.42 30.74
CA ALA A 464 -23.27 14.00 30.47
C ALA A 464 -23.08 13.75 28.97
N ALA A 465 -22.25 12.78 28.64
CA ALA A 465 -22.11 12.31 27.27
C ALA A 465 -23.07 11.15 27.05
N LYS A 466 -23.89 11.23 26.00
CA LYS A 466 -24.73 10.11 25.53
C LYS A 466 -24.16 9.61 24.21
N LEU A 467 -24.13 8.29 24.08
CA LEU A 467 -23.85 7.59 22.83
C LEU A 467 -25.09 6.74 22.51
N ASP A 468 -25.58 6.86 21.29
CA ASP A 468 -26.61 5.97 20.77
C ASP A 468 -25.96 4.74 20.12
N ASP A 469 -26.69 3.62 20.07
CA ASP A 469 -26.26 2.43 19.35
C ASP A 469 -26.07 2.74 17.85
N VAL A 470 -25.15 2.03 17.20
CA VAL A 470 -24.81 2.23 15.78
C VAL A 470 -25.13 0.95 15.02
N GLU A 471 -26.00 1.05 14.01
CA GLU A 471 -26.35 -0.07 13.16
C GLU A 471 -26.35 0.33 11.69
N TYR A 472 -25.65 -0.46 10.86
CA TYR A 472 -25.65 -0.35 9.40
C TYR A 472 -25.82 -1.74 8.80
N ALA A 473 -26.65 -1.85 7.76
CA ALA A 473 -26.91 -3.11 7.06
C ALA A 473 -25.85 -3.43 6.00
N ASP A 474 -25.34 -2.40 5.31
CA ASP A 474 -24.28 -2.51 4.29
C ASP A 474 -23.34 -1.28 4.33
N PHE A 475 -22.37 -1.33 5.23
CA PHE A 475 -21.45 -0.24 5.53
C PHE A 475 -20.58 0.16 4.33
N SER A 476 -19.98 -0.81 3.65
CA SER A 476 -19.10 -0.52 2.50
C SER A 476 -19.85 0.13 1.35
N THR A 477 -21.12 -0.21 1.16
CA THR A 477 -21.95 0.43 0.13
C THR A 477 -22.34 1.85 0.53
N GLU A 478 -22.71 2.06 1.79
CA GLU A 478 -23.13 3.38 2.28
C GLU A 478 -21.99 4.42 2.32
N PHE A 479 -20.77 3.98 2.64
CA PHE A 479 -19.61 4.87 2.80
C PHE A 479 -18.58 4.76 1.66
N GLU A 480 -18.88 4.00 0.60
CA GLU A 480 -17.94 3.65 -0.48
C GLU A 480 -16.59 3.12 0.02
N ALA A 481 -16.60 2.49 1.20
CA ALA A 481 -15.40 2.07 1.92
C ALA A 481 -15.00 0.65 1.52
N VAL A 482 -14.07 0.53 0.58
CA VAL A 482 -13.63 -0.76 0.01
C VAL A 482 -12.21 -1.19 0.40
N THR A 483 -11.55 -0.41 1.26
CA THR A 483 -10.20 -0.68 1.79
C THR A 483 -10.21 -0.73 3.32
N PRO A 484 -9.30 -1.47 3.97
CA PRO A 484 -9.28 -1.52 5.43
C PRO A 484 -9.07 -0.14 6.07
N GLU A 485 -8.24 0.72 5.47
CA GLU A 485 -8.01 2.07 5.95
C GLU A 485 -9.30 2.92 5.91
N THR A 486 -10.02 2.92 4.80
CA THR A 486 -11.28 3.69 4.66
C THR A 486 -12.38 3.16 5.55
N ILE A 487 -12.42 1.84 5.79
CA ILE A 487 -13.37 1.23 6.73
C ILE A 487 -13.10 1.69 8.17
N VAL A 488 -11.85 1.59 8.64
CA VAL A 488 -11.47 1.98 10.01
C VAL A 488 -11.71 3.46 10.25
N GLU A 489 -11.32 4.33 9.31
CA GLU A 489 -11.54 5.76 9.41
C GLU A 489 -13.04 6.10 9.53
N ASN A 490 -13.88 5.55 8.64
CA ASN A 490 -15.33 5.78 8.69
C ASN A 490 -15.95 5.24 9.98
N MET A 491 -15.55 4.05 10.45
CA MET A 491 -16.05 3.47 11.70
C MET A 491 -15.75 4.37 12.91
N LEU A 492 -14.52 4.88 13.02
CA LEU A 492 -14.13 5.77 14.11
C LEU A 492 -14.83 7.11 14.02
N ASN A 493 -14.92 7.70 12.81
CA ASN A 493 -15.66 8.94 12.59
C ASN A 493 -17.13 8.79 13.02
N ILE A 494 -17.77 7.65 12.74
CA ILE A 494 -19.13 7.40 13.21
C ILE A 494 -19.20 7.32 14.73
N ILE A 495 -18.37 6.48 15.37
CA ILE A 495 -18.36 6.33 16.84
C ILE A 495 -18.20 7.70 17.50
N PHE A 496 -17.27 8.52 17.01
CA PHE A 496 -16.99 9.83 17.59
C PHE A 496 -18.01 10.91 17.22
N SER A 497 -18.60 10.88 16.02
CA SER A 497 -19.68 11.81 15.63
C SER A 497 -20.94 11.63 16.48
N LYS A 498 -21.15 10.43 17.04
CA LYS A 498 -22.26 10.14 17.94
C LYS A 498 -21.96 10.55 19.39
N VAL A 499 -20.73 10.94 19.72
CA VAL A 499 -20.41 11.53 21.04
C VAL A 499 -20.91 12.97 21.05
N SER A 500 -22.10 13.18 21.59
CA SER A 500 -22.59 14.52 21.91
C SER A 500 -22.32 14.85 23.37
N VAL A 501 -21.73 16.04 23.62
CA VAL A 501 -21.54 16.57 24.97
C VAL A 501 -22.65 17.57 25.24
N GLY A 502 -23.66 17.15 25.99
CA GLY A 502 -24.71 18.04 26.49
C GLY A 502 -24.30 18.64 27.84
N LEU A 503 -24.53 19.94 28.02
CA LEU A 503 -24.57 20.57 29.34
C LEU A 503 -25.94 20.27 29.94
N TRP A 504 -25.98 19.68 31.15
CA TRP A 504 -27.21 19.60 31.94
C TRP A 504 -27.55 20.92 32.61
#